data_AF-A0A5D4TB89-F1
#
_entry.id   AF-A0A5D4TB89-F1
#
_cell.length_a   1.000
_cell.length_b   1.000
_cell.length_c   1.000
_cell.angle_alpha   90.00
_cell.angle_beta   90.00
_cell.angle_gamma   90.00
#
_symmetry.space_group_name_H-M   'P 1'
#
loop_
_entity.id
_entity.type
_entity.pdbx_description
1 polymer ?
#
loop_
_entity_poly.entity_id
_entity_poly.type
_entity_poly.pdbx_seq_one_letter_code
_entity_poly.pdbx_strand_id
1 'polypeptide(L)'
;MLKRKIVTAFLTFIISTLVITSLSPVEVLLNGSHNYETGTLFQDIILISVYVGVGIFLFGLPVSILIELITRKPKEARFALSFPLHILFGIIPVFVLGFLAIFSLLVSMVFLVIDELIRFFTKEKKISDYKYVKT
;
A
#
# COMPACT_ATOMS: atom_id res chain seq x y z
N MET A 1 1.90 -11.73 -12.90
CA MET A 1 1.11 -11.41 -11.67
C MET A 1 2.03 -10.81 -10.60
N LEU A 2 3.11 -11.49 -10.21
CA LEU A 2 4.09 -10.97 -9.25
C LEU A 2 4.71 -9.62 -9.67
N LYS A 3 5.13 -9.49 -10.95
CA LYS A 3 5.71 -8.25 -11.49
C LYS A 3 4.81 -7.02 -11.26
N ARG A 4 3.49 -7.16 -11.46
CA ARG A 4 2.53 -6.07 -11.22
C ARG A 4 2.51 -5.67 -9.75
N LYS A 5 2.45 -6.65 -8.84
CA LYS A 5 2.41 -6.40 -7.39
C LYS A 5 3.69 -5.79 -6.85
N ILE A 6 4.85 -6.17 -7.40
CA ILE A 6 6.13 -5.54 -7.04
C ILE A 6 6.11 -4.05 -7.44
N VAL A 7 5.60 -3.73 -8.63
CA VAL A 7 5.43 -2.33 -9.07
C VAL A 7 4.44 -1.60 -8.16
N THR A 8 3.28 -2.21 -7.86
CA THR A 8 2.30 -1.65 -6.90
C THR A 8 2.95 -1.35 -5.56
N ALA A 9 3.70 -2.31 -5.00
CA ALA A 9 4.35 -2.16 -3.71
C ALA A 9 5.40 -1.04 -3.71
N PHE A 10 6.20 -0.95 -4.77
CA PHE A 10 7.20 0.11 -4.91
C PHE A 10 6.56 1.50 -5.04
N LEU A 11 5.48 1.62 -5.81
CA LEU A 11 4.75 2.87 -5.97
C LEU A 11 4.03 3.28 -4.67
N THR A 12 3.44 2.30 -3.98
CA THR A 12 2.82 2.47 -2.66
C THR A 12 3.86 2.94 -1.64
N PHE A 13 5.06 2.39 -1.68
CA PHE A 13 6.16 2.77 -0.81
C PHE A 13 6.54 4.24 -0.98
N ILE A 14 6.76 4.69 -2.21
CA ILE A 14 7.12 6.09 -2.49
C ILE A 14 6.00 7.04 -2.03
N ILE A 15 4.76 6.76 -2.44
CA ILE A 15 3.62 7.61 -2.13
C ILE A 15 3.34 7.65 -0.63
N SER A 16 3.31 6.49 0.03
CA SER A 16 3.01 6.43 1.46
C SER A 16 4.11 7.07 2.29
N THR A 17 5.38 6.92 1.92
CA THR A 17 6.50 7.58 2.60
C THR A 17 6.37 9.10 2.51
N LEU A 18 6.08 9.65 1.33
CA LEU A 18 5.88 11.09 1.16
C LEU A 18 4.65 11.61 1.92
N VAL A 19 3.52 10.90 1.84
CA VAL A 19 2.27 11.27 2.51
C VAL A 19 2.45 11.25 4.03
N ILE A 20 3.04 10.18 4.59
CA ILE A 20 3.23 10.06 6.03
C ILE A 20 4.21 11.11 6.55
N THR A 21 5.33 11.32 5.85
CA THR A 21 6.29 12.38 6.20
C THR A 21 5.64 13.77 6.17
N SER A 22 4.75 14.03 5.22
CA SER A 22 4.06 15.32 5.12
C SER A 22 2.97 15.52 6.15
N LEU A 23 2.30 14.45 6.60
CA LEU A 23 1.16 14.50 7.52
C LEU A 23 1.57 14.39 8.99
N SER A 24 2.72 13.80 9.30
CA SER A 24 3.19 13.66 10.66
C SER A 24 4.71 13.74 10.73
N PRO A 25 5.27 14.68 11.52
CA PRO A 25 6.67 14.59 11.91
C PRO A 25 6.89 13.28 12.69
N VAL A 26 8.10 12.73 12.62
CA VAL A 26 8.47 11.42 13.21
C VAL A 26 8.09 11.29 14.68
N GLU A 27 8.07 12.41 15.41
CA GLU A 27 7.69 12.53 16.82
C GLU A 27 6.30 11.96 17.12
N VAL A 28 5.35 12.16 16.20
CA VAL A 28 3.99 11.63 16.31
C VAL A 28 3.99 10.12 16.09
N LEU A 29 4.83 9.64 15.16
CA LEU A 29 4.93 8.23 14.80
C LEU A 29 5.58 7.37 15.90
N LEU A 30 6.49 7.96 16.70
CA LEU A 30 7.19 7.30 17.82
C LEU A 30 6.61 7.63 19.20
N ASN A 31 5.46 8.30 19.27
CA ASN A 31 4.71 8.60 20.50
C ASN A 31 5.61 9.10 21.66
N GLY A 32 6.29 10.24 21.44
CA GLY A 32 6.76 11.07 22.56
C GLY A 32 8.08 10.68 23.23
N SER A 33 9.06 10.12 22.53
CA SER A 33 10.43 10.20 23.07
C SER A 33 10.92 11.65 22.93
N HIS A 34 10.75 12.39 24.03
CA HIS A 34 11.13 13.80 24.26
C HIS A 34 12.64 14.13 24.07
N ASN A 35 13.43 13.23 23.48
CA ASN A 35 14.88 13.34 23.31
C ASN A 35 15.34 13.34 21.85
N TYR A 36 14.42 13.35 20.88
CA TYR A 36 14.81 13.62 19.50
C TYR A 36 14.94 15.12 19.35
N GLU A 37 16.17 15.64 19.40
CA GLU A 37 16.45 16.92 18.76
C GLU A 37 15.85 16.83 17.36
N THR A 38 14.91 17.73 17.02
CA THR A 38 14.21 17.80 15.74
C THR A 38 15.10 17.30 14.62
N GLY A 39 14.89 16.05 14.23
CA GLY A 39 15.67 15.41 13.18
C GLY A 39 15.54 16.25 11.92
N THR A 40 16.61 16.35 11.15
CA THR A 40 16.50 16.97 9.83
C THR A 40 15.42 16.23 9.04
N LEU A 41 14.65 16.92 8.17
CA LEU A 41 13.62 16.30 7.32
C LEU A 41 14.14 15.05 6.57
N PHE A 42 15.44 15.02 6.27
CA PHE A 42 16.09 13.89 5.64
C PHE A 42 16.15 12.63 6.55
N GLN A 43 16.44 12.79 7.84
CA GLN A 43 16.41 11.69 8.81
C GLN A 43 15.00 11.14 8.98
N ASP A 44 14.01 12.02 9.01
CA ASP A 44 12.60 11.64 9.14
C ASP A 44 12.13 10.80 7.95
N ILE A 45 12.45 11.24 6.73
CA ILE A 45 12.17 10.49 5.49
C ILE A 45 12.80 9.10 5.55
N ILE A 46 14.07 8.99 5.96
CA ILE A 46 14.77 7.70 6.05
C ILE A 46 14.06 6.79 7.04
N LEU A 47 13.76 7.27 8.25
CA LEU A 47 13.16 6.43 9.29
C LEU A 47 11.75 5.96 8.89
N ILE A 48 10.93 6.88 8.37
CA ILE A 48 9.58 6.57 7.86
C ILE A 48 9.67 5.58 6.71
N SER A 49 10.63 5.76 5.79
CA SER A 49 10.81 4.84 4.67
C SER A 49 11.11 3.41 5.16
N VAL A 50 11.94 3.22 6.18
CA VAL A 50 12.22 1.90 6.74
C VAL A 50 10.93 1.27 7.30
N TYR A 51 10.17 2.02 8.10
CA TYR A 51 8.91 1.53 8.67
C TYR A 51 7.88 1.16 7.60
N VAL A 52 7.65 2.06 6.64
CA VAL A 52 6.72 1.84 5.53
C VAL A 52 7.18 0.66 4.67
N GLY A 53 8.48 0.57 4.38
CA GLY A 53 9.07 -0.52 3.61
C GLY A 53 8.84 -1.87 4.26
N VAL A 54 9.14 -1.98 5.57
CA VAL A 54 8.90 -3.21 6.35
C VAL A 54 7.41 -3.56 6.37
N GLY A 55 6.53 -2.59 6.60
CA GLY A 55 5.08 -2.81 6.60
C GLY A 55 4.55 -3.31 5.25
N ILE A 56 5.00 -2.71 4.14
CA ILE A 56 4.60 -3.15 2.80
C ILE A 56 5.16 -4.54 2.49
N PHE A 57 6.40 -4.83 2.84
CA PHE A 57 7.01 -6.10 2.49
C PHE A 57 6.47 -7.27 3.33
N LEU A 58 6.34 -7.08 4.65
CA LEU A 58 5.88 -8.13 5.57
C LEU A 58 4.36 -8.29 5.61
N PHE A 59 3.60 -7.21 5.37
CA PHE A 59 2.14 -7.26 5.42
C PHE A 59 1.49 -6.90 4.07
N GLY A 60 1.81 -5.75 3.47
CA GLY A 60 1.12 -5.27 2.26
C GLY A 60 1.15 -6.25 1.08
N LEU A 61 2.34 -6.72 0.71
CA LEU A 61 2.56 -7.68 -0.38
C LEU A 61 1.89 -9.04 -0.14
N PRO A 62 2.14 -9.75 0.97
CA PRO A 62 1.51 -11.06 1.21
C PRO A 62 -0.01 -10.95 1.33
N VAL A 63 -0.53 -9.91 2.00
CA VAL A 63 -1.98 -9.64 2.07
C VAL A 63 -2.54 -9.43 0.67
N SER A 64 -1.91 -8.62 -0.17
CA SER A 64 -2.39 -8.38 -1.53
C SER A 64 -2.39 -9.65 -2.40
N ILE A 65 -1.40 -10.53 -2.22
CA ILE A 65 -1.38 -11.84 -2.89
C ILE A 65 -2.53 -12.72 -2.39
N LEU A 66 -2.75 -12.76 -1.08
CA LEU A 66 -3.83 -13.54 -0.47
C LEU A 66 -5.21 -13.07 -0.95
N ILE A 67 -5.44 -11.75 -0.99
CA ILE A 67 -6.70 -11.18 -1.46
C ILE A 67 -6.93 -11.50 -2.94
N GLU A 68 -5.90 -11.43 -3.78
CA GLU A 68 -6.02 -11.84 -5.18
C GLU A 68 -6.32 -13.34 -5.34
N LEU A 69 -5.78 -14.19 -4.46
CA LEU A 69 -6.06 -15.61 -4.45
C LEU A 69 -7.53 -15.90 -4.09
N ILE A 70 -8.05 -15.21 -3.07
CA ILE A 70 -9.44 -15.33 -2.61
C ILE A 70 -10.41 -14.79 -3.67
N THR A 71 -10.08 -13.63 -4.27
CA THR A 71 -10.96 -12.93 -5.23
C THR A 71 -10.82 -13.43 -6.68
N ARG A 72 -10.12 -14.54 -6.91
CA ARG A 72 -9.82 -15.05 -8.26
C ARG A 72 -11.05 -15.53 -9.05
N LYS A 73 -12.13 -15.94 -8.37
CA LYS A 73 -13.33 -16.55 -8.97
C LYS A 73 -14.36 -15.54 -9.50
N PRO A 74 -14.78 -14.50 -8.75
CA PRO A 74 -15.73 -13.51 -9.27
C PRO A 74 -15.00 -12.38 -10.01
N LYS A 75 -14.96 -12.39 -11.36
CA LYS A 75 -14.30 -11.34 -12.15
C LYS A 75 -14.95 -9.96 -12.02
N GLU A 76 -16.27 -9.91 -11.86
CA GLU A 76 -17.07 -8.68 -11.83
C GLU A 76 -17.22 -8.11 -10.41
N ALA A 77 -17.33 -8.95 -9.38
CA ALA A 77 -17.44 -8.53 -7.98
C ALA A 77 -16.08 -8.47 -7.24
N ARG A 78 -14.95 -8.65 -7.94
CA ARG A 78 -13.61 -8.68 -7.32
C ARG A 78 -13.26 -7.38 -6.59
N PHE A 79 -13.62 -6.21 -7.14
CA PHE A 79 -13.35 -4.94 -6.48
C PHE A 79 -14.14 -4.81 -5.17
N ALA A 80 -15.44 -5.15 -5.21
CA ALA A 80 -16.32 -5.15 -4.05
C ALA A 80 -15.87 -6.12 -2.94
N LEU A 81 -15.17 -7.20 -3.28
CA LEU A 81 -14.60 -8.13 -2.30
C LEU A 81 -13.18 -7.73 -1.85
N SER A 82 -12.37 -7.15 -2.73
CA SER A 82 -11.00 -6.73 -2.42
C SER A 82 -10.96 -5.55 -1.45
N PHE A 83 -11.93 -4.63 -1.56
CA PHE A 83 -12.05 -3.45 -0.71
C PHE A 83 -12.22 -3.78 0.78
N PRO A 84 -13.26 -4.53 1.22
CA PRO A 84 -13.42 -4.88 2.63
C PRO A 84 -12.28 -5.76 3.15
N LEU A 85 -11.65 -6.58 2.31
CA LEU A 85 -10.49 -7.36 2.71
C LEU A 85 -9.26 -6.48 2.99
N HIS A 86 -8.96 -5.49 2.16
CA HIS A 86 -7.85 -4.56 2.44
C HIS A 86 -8.09 -3.73 3.70
N ILE A 87 -9.34 -3.34 3.96
CA ILE A 87 -9.72 -2.70 5.23
C ILE A 87 -9.50 -3.66 6.39
N LEU A 88 -10.04 -4.88 6.31
CA LEU A 88 -9.91 -5.88 7.37
C LEU A 88 -8.44 -6.14 7.70
N PHE A 89 -7.62 -6.43 6.68
CA PHE A 89 -6.19 -6.66 6.87
C PHE A 89 -5.40 -5.40 7.27
N GLY A 90 -5.86 -4.21 6.90
CA GLY A 90 -5.29 -2.94 7.37
C GLY A 90 -5.64 -2.62 8.82
N ILE A 91 -6.74 -3.16 9.34
CA ILE A 91 -7.16 -3.01 10.74
C ILE A 91 -6.49 -4.06 11.64
N ILE A 92 -6.11 -5.23 11.13
CA ILE A 92 -5.46 -6.28 11.97
C ILE A 92 -4.25 -5.74 12.76
N PRO A 93 -3.35 -4.93 12.18
CA PRO A 93 -2.25 -4.33 12.93
C PRO A 93 -2.69 -3.39 14.06
N VAL A 94 -3.95 -2.90 14.11
CA VAL A 94 -4.51 -2.12 15.24
C VAL A 94 -4.41 -2.89 16.55
N PHE A 95 -4.65 -4.20 16.52
CA PHE A 95 -4.64 -5.03 17.73
C PHE A 95 -3.23 -5.30 18.25
N VAL A 96 -2.18 -5.00 17.47
CA VAL A 96 -0.78 -5.30 17.82
C VAL A 96 0.06 -4.02 17.95
N LEU A 97 -0.19 -3.00 17.12
CA LEU A 97 0.66 -1.83 16.95
C LEU A 97 0.07 -0.51 17.50
N GLY A 98 -1.17 -0.51 17.99
CA GLY A 98 -1.79 0.69 18.59
C GLY A 98 -1.88 1.87 17.61
N PHE A 99 -1.30 3.03 17.96
CA PHE A 99 -1.34 4.26 17.15
C PHE A 99 -0.79 4.06 15.72
N LEU A 100 0.25 3.24 15.55
CA LEU A 100 0.85 2.92 14.26
C LEU A 100 -0.15 2.30 13.25
N ALA A 101 -1.28 1.81 13.74
CA ALA A 101 -2.26 1.16 12.91
C ALA A 101 -3.08 2.10 12.03
N ILE A 102 -3.20 3.38 12.39
CA ILE A 102 -3.80 4.36 11.48
C ILE A 102 -2.97 4.48 10.19
N PHE A 103 -1.64 4.43 10.32
CA PHE A 103 -0.71 4.45 9.19
C PHE A 103 -0.75 3.14 8.42
N SER A 104 -0.89 2.00 9.10
CA SER A 104 -1.07 0.71 8.44
C SER A 104 -2.33 0.67 7.57
N LEU A 105 -3.44 1.20 8.07
CA LEU A 105 -4.69 1.34 7.33
C LEU A 105 -4.51 2.27 6.12
N LEU A 106 -3.87 3.43 6.30
CA LEU A 106 -3.56 4.35 5.21
C LEU A 106 -2.73 3.69 4.11
N VAL A 107 -1.65 2.99 4.48
CA VAL A 107 -0.78 2.28 3.53
C VAL A 107 -1.58 1.19 2.79
N SER A 108 -2.45 0.46 3.48
CA SER A 108 -3.31 -0.55 2.85
C SER A 108 -4.28 0.06 1.83
N MET A 109 -4.85 1.23 2.14
CA MET A 109 -5.73 1.96 1.22
C MET A 109 -4.97 2.47 -0.02
N VAL A 110 -3.79 3.05 0.17
CA VAL A 110 -2.92 3.48 -0.94
C VAL A 110 -2.55 2.28 -1.81
N PHE A 111 -2.20 1.14 -1.20
CA PHE A 111 -1.89 -0.09 -1.92
C PHE A 111 -3.06 -0.55 -2.79
N LEU A 112 -4.28 -0.57 -2.24
CA LEU A 112 -5.48 -0.97 -2.97
C LEU A 112 -5.73 -0.06 -4.18
N VAL A 113 -5.65 1.26 -3.99
CA VAL A 113 -5.89 2.24 -5.06
C VAL A 113 -4.86 2.05 -6.18
N ILE A 114 -3.58 1.91 -5.84
CA ILE A 114 -2.52 1.72 -6.84
C ILE A 114 -2.66 0.37 -7.55
N ASP A 115 -2.98 -0.73 -6.85
CA ASP A 115 -3.12 -2.05 -7.49
C ASP A 115 -4.26 -2.03 -8.51
N GLU A 116 -5.38 -1.40 -8.17
CA GLU A 116 -6.52 -1.30 -9.07
C GLU A 116 -6.21 -0.35 -10.24
N LEU A 117 -5.55 0.79 -9.99
CA LEU A 117 -5.17 1.74 -11.04
C LEU A 117 -4.24 1.09 -12.08
N ILE A 118 -3.18 0.40 -11.64
CA ILE A 118 -2.25 -0.30 -12.54
C ILE A 118 -2.99 -1.40 -13.32
N ARG A 119 -3.97 -2.06 -12.69
CA ARG A 119 -4.79 -3.09 -13.33
C ARG A 119 -5.71 -2.52 -14.40
N PHE A 120 -6.33 -1.36 -14.18
CA PHE A 120 -7.12 -0.65 -15.18
C PHE A 120 -6.28 -0.33 -16.42
N PHE A 121 -5.11 0.28 -16.23
CA PHE A 121 -4.19 0.58 -17.34
C PHE A 121 -3.71 -0.68 -18.09
N THR A 122 -3.45 -1.77 -17.36
CA THR A 122 -3.06 -3.05 -17.98
C THR A 122 -4.21 -3.67 -18.80
N LYS A 123 -5.46 -3.50 -18.35
CA LYS A 123 -6.66 -4.00 -19.05
C LYS A 123 -6.91 -3.21 -20.33
N GLU A 124 -6.79 -1.88 -20.29
CA GLU A 124 -6.92 -1.02 -21.47
C GLU A 124 -5.84 -1.30 -22.52
N LYS A 125 -4.57 -1.44 -22.11
CA LYS A 125 -3.48 -1.76 -23.04
C LYS A 125 -3.73 -3.06 -23.80
N LYS A 126 -4.27 -4.08 -23.12
CA LYS A 126 -4.61 -5.37 -23.74
C LYS A 126 -5.73 -5.28 -24.77
N ILE A 127 -6.70 -4.38 -24.55
CA ILE A 127 -7.80 -4.13 -25.49
C ILE A 127 -7.30 -3.36 -26.72
N SER A 128 -6.41 -2.39 -26.48
CA SER A 128 -5.74 -1.61 -27.53
C SER A 128 -4.91 -2.51 -28.46
N ASP A 129 -4.01 -3.34 -27.92
CA ASP A 129 -3.21 -4.29 -28.73
C ASP A 129 -4.09 -5.25 -29.55
N TYR A 130 -5.20 -5.71 -29.00
CA TYR A 130 -6.14 -6.59 -29.72
C TYR A 130 -6.81 -5.89 -30.92
N LYS A 131 -6.98 -4.58 -30.85
CA LYS A 131 -7.59 -3.77 -31.91
C LYS A 131 -6.61 -3.55 -33.07
N TYR A 132 -5.30 -3.45 -32.79
CA TYR A 132 -4.28 -3.24 -33.82
C TYR A 132 -3.78 -4.51 -34.51
N VAL A 133 -3.91 -5.69 -33.89
CA VAL A 133 -3.52 -6.97 -34.51
C VAL A 133 -4.57 -7.51 -35.49
N LYS A 134 -5.80 -6.98 -35.45
CA LYS A 134 -6.91 -7.41 -36.31
C LYS A 134 -7.19 -6.50 -37.52
N THR A 135 -6.32 -5.53 -37.77
CA THR A 135 -6.41 -4.62 -38.93
C THR A 135 -5.28 -4.93 -39.90
#